data_AF-A0A3M1KIA3-F1
#
_entry.id   AF-A0A3M1KIA3-F1
#
_cell.length_a   1.000
_cell.length_b   1.000
_cell.length_c   1.000
_cell.angle_alpha   90.00
_cell.angle_beta   90.00
_cell.angle_gamma   90.00
#
_symmetry.space_group_name_H-M   'P 1'
#
loop_
_entity.id
_entity.type
_entity.pdbx_description
1 polymer ?
#
loop_
_entity_poly.entity_id
_entity_poly.type
_entity_poly.pdbx_seq_one_letter_code
_entity_poly.pdbx_strand_id
1 'polypeptide(L)' 'MDTSKVGIVSDCPLQRHVLAHALRGYGFGIWINCDPARLTDAVLRQADQADAWVVDLADEEQWSDAIDRLIEATEAPVLF' A
#
# COMPACT_ATOMS: atom_id res chain seq x y z
N MET A 1 15.44 -1.24 17.35
CA MET A 1 15.48 -1.17 15.89
C MET A 1 14.07 -0.87 15.46
N ASP A 2 13.86 0.23 14.75
CA ASP A 2 12.56 0.48 14.14
C ASP A 2 12.33 -0.55 13.05
N THR A 3 11.18 -1.20 13.10
CA THR A 3 10.73 -2.15 12.09
C THR A 3 10.29 -1.37 10.86
N SER A 4 10.86 -1.67 9.68
CA SER A 4 10.40 -1.09 8.42
C SER A 4 8.93 -1.39 8.18
N LYS A 5 8.16 -0.37 7.80
CA LYS A 5 6.71 -0.43 7.61
C LYS A 5 6.36 -0.42 6.13
N VAL A 6 5.38 -1.24 5.76
CA VAL A 6 4.90 -1.36 4.40
C VAL A 6 3.45 -0.88 4.30
N GLY A 7 3.14 -0.13 3.25
CA GLY A 7 1.78 0.16 2.84
C GLY A 7 1.28 -0.92 1.88
N ILE A 8 0.06 -1.42 2.10
CA ILE A 8 -0.58 -2.42 1.23
C ILE A 8 -1.83 -1.81 0.62
N VAL A 9 -1.93 -1.88 -0.71
CA VAL A 9 -3.10 -1.50 -1.47
C VAL A 9 -3.52 -2.69 -2.32
N SER A 10 -4.76 -3.13 -2.16
CA SER A 10 -5.34 -4.14 -3.05
C SER A 10 -6.85 -4.00 -3.07
N ASP A 11 -7.52 -4.25 -4.19
CA ASP A 11 -8.98 -4.25 -4.33
C ASP A 11 -9.63 -5.56 -3.84
N CYS A 12 -8.81 -6.57 -3.53
CA CYS A 12 -9.25 -7.86 -3.03
C CYS A 12 -8.99 -8.00 -1.52
N PRO A 13 -10.04 -8.13 -0.68
CA PRO A 13 -9.87 -8.30 0.77
C PRO A 13 -9.00 -9.50 1.16
N LEU A 14 -9.05 -10.59 0.39
CA LEU A 14 -8.23 -11.77 0.65
C LEU A 14 -6.75 -11.50 0.37
N GLN A 15 -6.43 -10.85 -0.75
CA GLN A 15 -5.04 -10.50 -1.09
C GLN A 15 -4.44 -9.55 -0.05
N ARG A 16 -5.19 -8.52 0.37
CA ARG A 16 -4.82 -7.65 1.50
C ARG A 16 -4.47 -8.44 2.77
N HIS A 17 -5.22 -9.49 3.08
CA HIS A 17 -4.95 -10.32 4.26
C HIS A 17 -3.69 -11.16 4.07
N VAL A 18 -3.55 -11.84 2.92
CA VAL A 18 -2.40 -12.70 2.60
C VAL A 18 -1.09 -11.90 2.60
N LEU A 19 -1.08 -10.74 1.93
CA LEU A 19 0.09 -9.85 1.88
C LEU A 19 0.48 -9.37 3.28
N ALA A 20 -0.49 -8.93 4.08
CA ALA A 20 -0.22 -8.49 5.45
C ALA A 20 0.30 -9.63 6.35
N HIS A 21 -0.20 -10.85 6.16
CA HIS A 21 0.32 -12.02 6.87
C HIS A 21 1.76 -12.34 6.47
N ALA A 22 2.05 -12.38 5.16
CA ALA A 22 3.38 -12.66 4.63
C ALA A 22 4.41 -11.61 5.11
N LEU A 23 4.10 -10.32 4.94
CA LEU A 23 4.99 -9.22 5.34
C LEU A 23 5.31 -9.25 6.84
N ARG A 24 4.30 -9.51 7.68
CA ARG A 24 4.52 -9.71 9.13
C ARG A 24 5.39 -10.93 9.41
N GLY A 25 5.20 -12.02 8.66
CA GLY A 25 6.04 -13.22 8.75
C GLY A 25 7.51 -12.95 8.41
N TYR A 26 7.77 -12.00 7.51
CA TYR A 26 9.12 -11.51 7.19
C TYR A 26 9.65 -10.43 8.15
N GLY A 27 8.86 -10.06 9.17
CA GLY A 27 9.26 -9.10 10.19
C GLY A 27 9.00 -7.64 9.85
N PHE A 28 8.24 -7.34 8.79
CA PHE A 28 7.82 -5.98 8.46
C PHE A 28 6.61 -5.54 9.29
N GLY A 29 6.55 -4.24 9.57
CA GLY A 29 5.39 -3.55 10.08
C GLY A 29 4.42 -3.22 8.96
N ILE A 30 3.15 -3.03 9.29
CA ILE A 30 2.15 -2.57 8.32
C ILE A 30 1.73 -1.16 8.72
N TRP A 31 1.98 -0.18 7.86
CA TRP A 31 1.52 1.19 8.08
C TRP A 31 0.04 1.32 7.74
N ILE A 32 -0.33 0.91 6.52
CA ILE A 32 -1.71 0.87 6.05
C ILE A 32 -1.96 -0.43 5.29
N ASN A 33 -3.17 -0.96 5.40
CA ASN A 33 -3.66 -2.05 4.57
C ASN A 33 -5.08 -1.68 4.14
N CYS A 34 -5.25 -1.32 2.87
CA CYS A 34 -6.50 -0.72 2.42
C CYS A 34 -6.86 -1.05 0.97
N ASP A 35 -8.14 -0.82 0.71
CA ASP A 35 -8.69 -0.72 -0.63
C ASP A 35 -8.20 0.56 -1.33
N PRO A 36 -7.98 0.57 -2.66
CA PRO A 36 -7.52 1.76 -3.37
C PRO A 36 -8.46 2.96 -3.20
N ALA A 37 -9.77 2.73 -3.05
CA ALA A 37 -10.74 3.80 -2.77
C ALA A 37 -10.46 4.57 -1.45
N ARG A 38 -9.62 4.02 -0.56
CA ARG A 38 -9.25 4.65 0.71
C ARG A 38 -7.98 5.50 0.62
N LEU A 39 -7.36 5.62 -0.55
CA LEU A 39 -6.26 6.56 -0.82
C LEU A 39 -6.79 8.00 -0.95
N THR A 40 -7.34 8.49 0.16
CA THR A 40 -7.79 9.87 0.31
C THR A 40 -6.59 10.83 0.41
N ASP A 41 -6.79 12.12 0.13
CA ASP A 41 -5.71 13.11 0.25
C ASP A 41 -5.07 13.14 1.66
N ALA A 42 -5.86 12.85 2.70
CA ALA A 42 -5.35 12.79 4.06
C ALA A 42 -4.36 11.63 4.26
N VAL A 43 -4.63 10.48 3.63
CA VAL A 43 -3.73 9.31 3.64
C VAL A 43 -2.51 9.59 2.78
N LEU A 44 -2.69 10.14 1.57
CA LEU A 44 -1.59 10.41 0.64
C LEU A 44 -0.60 11.44 1.19
N ARG A 45 -1.06 12.46 1.93
CA ARG A 45 -0.17 13.40 2.65
C ARG A 45 0.72 12.75 3.70
N GLN A 46 0.46 11.49 4.07
CA GLN A 46 1.23 10.71 5.03
C GLN A 46 1.87 9.49 4.38
N ALA A 47 1.91 9.41 3.05
CA ALA A 47 2.32 8.21 2.32
C ALA A 47 3.75 7.76 2.65
N ASP A 48 4.66 8.71 2.90
CA ASP A 48 6.06 8.43 3.30
C ASP A 48 6.22 7.92 4.75
N GLN A 49 5.11 7.67 5.48
CA GLN A 49 5.19 6.85 6.69
C GLN A 49 5.36 5.36 6.39
N ALA A 50 5.12 4.93 5.15
CA ALA A 50 5.53 3.63 4.65
C ALA A 50 6.93 3.74 4.03
N ASP A 51 7.81 2.79 4.39
CA ASP A 51 9.15 2.66 3.80
C ASP A 51 9.11 1.99 2.42
N ALA A 52 7.99 1.34 2.08
CA ALA A 52 7.69 0.75 0.78
C ALA A 52 6.18 0.51 0.62
N TRP A 53 5.73 0.38 -0.62
CA TRP A 53 4.36 0.07 -0.98
C TRP A 53 4.25 -1.22 -1.78
N VAL A 54 3.25 -2.02 -1.49
CA VAL A 54 2.85 -3.21 -2.26
C VAL A 54 1.44 -2.99 -2.77
N VAL A 55 1.30 -3.03 -4.10
CA VAL A 55 0.05 -2.80 -4.82
C VAL A 55 -0.30 -4.08 -5.57
N ASP A 56 -1.48 -4.68 -5.28
CA ASP A 56 -1.99 -5.86 -5.98
C ASP A 56 -3.44 -5.61 -6.39
N LEU A 57 -3.67 -5.36 -7.67
CA LEU A 57 -4.97 -4.97 -8.22
C LEU A 57 -5.47 -6.00 -9.23
N ALA A 58 -6.72 -6.42 -9.09
CA ALA A 58 -7.37 -7.26 -10.10
C ALA A 58 -7.86 -6.43 -11.30
N ASP A 59 -8.31 -5.19 -11.07
CA ASP A 59 -8.78 -4.26 -12.10
C ASP A 59 -7.93 -2.98 -12.09
N GLU A 60 -6.76 -3.03 -12.74
CA GLU A 60 -5.84 -1.89 -12.81
C GLU A 60 -6.46 -0.66 -13.52
N GLU A 61 -7.30 -0.89 -14.55
CA GLU A 61 -7.96 0.20 -15.29
C GLU A 61 -8.93 0.97 -14.38
N GLN A 62 -9.66 0.28 -13.50
CA GLN A 62 -10.55 0.92 -12.54
C GLN A 62 -9.79 1.83 -11.54
N TRP A 63 -8.56 1.47 -11.18
CA TRP A 63 -7.82 2.10 -10.09
C TRP A 63 -6.63 2.96 -10.53
N SER A 64 -6.46 3.20 -11.83
CA SER A 64 -5.34 3.98 -12.39
C SER A 64 -5.12 5.31 -11.67
N ASP A 65 -6.19 6.10 -11.50
CA ASP A 65 -6.12 7.43 -10.87
C ASP A 65 -5.66 7.35 -9.41
N ALA A 66 -6.04 6.30 -8.69
CA ALA A 66 -5.64 6.11 -7.30
C ALA A 66 -4.15 5.73 -7.19
N ILE A 67 -3.65 4.94 -8.14
CA ILE A 67 -2.25 4.54 -8.21
C ILE A 67 -1.36 5.69 -8.65
N ASP A 68 -1.75 6.45 -9.66
CA ASP A 68 -1.00 7.64 -10.10
C ASP A 68 -0.84 8.63 -8.93
N ARG A 69 -1.94 8.91 -8.21
CA ARG A 69 -1.92 9.76 -7.01
C ARG A 69 -1.03 9.21 -5.90
N LEU A 70 -0.91 7.88 -5.76
CA LEU A 70 -0.02 7.27 -4.80
C LEU A 70 1.45 7.48 -5.19
N ILE A 71 1.80 7.18 -6.45
CA ILE A 71 3.16 7.32 -6.98
C ILE A 71 3.63 8.78 -6.90
N GLU A 72 2.73 9.73 -7.17
CA GLU A 72 3.03 11.16 -7.05
C GLU A 72 3.20 11.63 -5.59
N ALA A 73 2.57 10.95 -4.63
CA ALA A 73 2.51 11.37 -3.23
C ALA A 73 3.61 10.78 -2.34
N THR A 74 4.44 9.86 -2.84
CA THR A 74 5.48 9.20 -2.05
C THR A 74 6.80 9.08 -2.80
N GLU A 75 7.91 9.20 -2.07
CA GLU A 75 9.24 8.88 -2.59
C GLU A 75 9.64 7.41 -2.31
N ALA A 76 8.83 6.70 -1.51
CA ALA A 76 9.07 5.30 -1.18
C ALA A 76 8.85 4.38 -2.42
N PRO A 77 9.60 3.28 -2.54
CA PRO A 77 9.43 2.35 -3.65
C PRO A 77 8.03 1.72 -3.66
N VAL A 78 7.43 1.65 -4.85
CA VAL A 78 6.15 0.99 -5.10
C VAL A 78 6.40 -0.28 -5.91
N LEU A 79 5.93 -1.42 -5.38
CA LEU A 79 6.01 -2.74 -6.02
C LEU A 79 4.60 -3.17 -6.47
N PHE A 80 4.52 -3.65 -7.70
CA PHE A 80 3.33 -4.21 -8.36
C PHE A 80 3.44 -5.73 -8.46
#